data_AF-W9B8E6-F1
#
_entry.id   AF-W9B8E6-F1
#
_cell.length_a   1.000
_cell.length_b   1.000
_cell.length_c   1.000
_cell.angle_alpha   90.00
_cell.angle_beta   90.00
_cell.angle_gamma   90.00
#
_symmetry.space_group_name_H-M   'P 1'
#
loop_
_entity.id
_entity.type
_entity.pdbx_description
1 polymer ?
#
loop_
_entity_poly.entity_id
_entity_poly.type
_entity_poly.pdbx_seq_one_letter_code
_entity_poly.pdbx_strand_id
1 'polypeptide(L)'
;MSEVLVVDRVVTEPGCARRFVDSYLAGYAPAARRRGMTLREVLVSPPIWFDDRANVVTITWSLPDAQAWWRMTWQGRPDPAVAQWWDSVSDLITQRSRSVASAAADVTVEDVPALPPATSEHSVETLGVTRLIETTETDRERIMAELRAAAQRSGALTWIVQPTLPGSRNGGDILAHLRFADDTAWRQADFDTVLDDPAITHVNGATYRGRARHRGTGTVYRTLLLRVTPETDAATVAAFEHELAMMPRYVSTITAWQLSRVDEAIGTSEWTHVFEQEFTDVDGLMGPYLMHPIHWAVVDRWFDPETTDMIVRDRVCHSFCAAPESILRQPV
;
A
#
# COMPACT_ATOMS: atom_id res chain seq x y z
N MET A 1 12.47 -1.38 21.23
CA MET A 1 11.55 -1.73 20.13
C MET A 1 11.30 -3.22 20.24
N SER A 2 10.06 -3.64 20.07
CA SER A 2 9.67 -5.04 20.24
C SER A 2 10.14 -5.88 19.06
N GLU A 3 10.49 -7.13 19.36
CA GLU A 3 10.81 -8.13 18.36
C GLU A 3 9.59 -8.38 17.45
N VAL A 4 9.88 -8.57 16.16
CA VAL A 4 8.89 -8.94 15.15
C VAL A 4 9.12 -10.40 14.77
N LEU A 5 8.08 -11.22 14.91
CA LEU A 5 8.07 -12.62 14.54
C LEU A 5 7.32 -12.81 13.22
N VAL A 6 7.94 -13.43 12.23
CA VAL A 6 7.28 -13.88 11.00
C VAL A 6 7.02 -15.37 11.14
N VAL A 7 5.74 -15.76 11.07
CA VAL A 7 5.30 -17.14 11.26
C VAL A 7 4.75 -17.66 9.94
N ASP A 8 5.47 -18.59 9.33
CA ASP A 8 5.00 -19.36 8.18
C ASP A 8 4.34 -20.64 8.69
N ARG A 9 3.12 -20.90 8.22
CA ARG A 9 2.39 -22.14 8.48
C ARG A 9 2.13 -22.86 7.17
N VAL A 10 2.62 -24.08 7.05
CA VAL A 10 2.55 -24.89 5.83
C VAL A 10 1.91 -26.24 6.12
N VAL A 11 0.81 -26.55 5.45
CA VAL A 11 0.25 -27.90 5.37
C VAL A 11 0.85 -28.56 4.15
N THR A 12 1.59 -29.64 4.37
CA THR A 12 2.30 -30.36 3.31
C THR A 12 1.43 -31.43 2.67
N GLU A 13 1.71 -31.74 1.40
CA GLU A 13 1.16 -32.92 0.76
C GLU A 13 1.52 -34.19 1.56
N PRO A 14 0.68 -35.24 1.55
CA PRO A 14 0.97 -36.48 2.23
C PRO A 14 2.35 -37.05 1.90
N GLY A 15 3.16 -37.36 2.91
CA GLY A 15 4.52 -37.90 2.70
C GLY A 15 5.61 -36.86 2.39
N CYS A 16 5.27 -35.59 2.21
CA CYS A 16 6.20 -34.57 1.71
C CYS A 16 6.91 -33.75 2.79
N ALA A 17 6.50 -33.85 4.06
CA ALA A 17 6.94 -32.97 5.13
C ALA A 17 8.45 -32.85 5.29
N ARG A 18 9.17 -33.98 5.32
CA ARG A 18 10.63 -34.00 5.47
C ARG A 18 11.32 -33.35 4.27
N ARG A 19 10.89 -33.71 3.05
CA ARG A 19 11.41 -33.11 1.80
C ARG A 19 11.17 -31.60 1.76
N PHE A 20 10.00 -31.14 2.21
CA PHE A 20 9.70 -29.73 2.30
C PHE A 20 10.64 -29.01 3.28
N VAL A 21 10.82 -29.54 4.50
CA VAL A 21 11.74 -28.95 5.49
C VAL A 21 13.18 -28.90 4.98
N ASP A 22 13.68 -29.98 4.38
CA ASP A 22 15.03 -30.03 3.81
C ASP A 22 15.18 -28.98 2.70
N SER A 23 14.20 -28.88 1.80
CA SER A 23 14.18 -27.89 0.71
C SER A 23 14.09 -26.45 1.22
N TYR A 24 13.31 -26.21 2.28
CA TYR A 24 13.17 -24.91 2.93
C TYR A 24 14.49 -24.43 3.55
N LEU A 25 15.17 -25.32 4.28
CA LEU A 25 16.43 -25.01 4.95
C LEU A 25 17.59 -24.83 3.97
N ALA A 26 17.60 -25.57 2.86
CA ALA A 26 18.63 -25.47 1.83
C ALA A 26 18.39 -24.30 0.85
N GLY A 27 17.14 -24.02 0.49
CA GLY A 27 16.78 -23.06 -0.55
C GLY A 27 16.38 -21.68 -0.03
N TYR A 28 15.32 -21.60 0.78
CA TYR A 28 14.76 -20.33 1.25
C TYR A 28 15.57 -19.70 2.39
N ALA A 29 15.90 -20.51 3.41
CA ALA A 29 16.47 -20.01 4.66
C ALA A 29 17.78 -19.20 4.48
N PRO A 30 18.72 -19.56 3.58
CA PRO A 30 19.94 -18.76 3.36
C PRO A 30 19.64 -17.35 2.85
N ALA A 31 18.69 -17.20 1.93
CA ALA A 31 18.29 -15.90 1.40
C ALA A 31 17.55 -15.05 2.45
N ALA A 32 16.64 -15.66 3.21
CA ALA A 32 15.98 -15.01 4.35
C ALA A 32 16.98 -14.47 5.39
N ARG A 33 18.03 -15.25 5.71
CA ARG A 33 19.12 -14.80 6.59
C ARG A 33 19.90 -13.61 6.04
N ARG A 34 20.20 -13.60 4.73
CA ARG A 34 20.86 -12.45 4.07
C ARG A 34 20.01 -11.18 4.13
N ARG A 35 18.68 -11.33 4.12
CA ARG A 35 17.72 -10.22 4.30
C ARG A 35 17.55 -9.78 5.77
N GLY A 36 18.26 -10.42 6.71
CA GLY A 36 18.32 -10.02 8.12
C GLY A 36 17.43 -10.84 9.07
N MET A 37 16.78 -11.90 8.58
CA MET A 37 15.91 -12.75 9.40
C MET A 37 16.73 -13.78 10.20
N THR A 38 16.38 -13.99 11.46
CA THR A 38 16.96 -15.05 12.30
C THR A 38 15.98 -16.21 12.44
N LEU A 39 16.37 -17.42 12.03
CA LEU A 39 15.53 -18.60 12.17
C LEU A 39 15.45 -18.97 13.65
N ARG A 40 14.24 -18.95 14.24
CA ARG A 40 14.01 -19.30 15.64
C ARG A 40 13.76 -20.80 15.78
N GLU A 41 12.81 -21.31 15.04
CA GLU A 41 12.40 -22.71 15.12
C GLU A 41 11.71 -23.18 13.84
N VAL A 42 11.73 -24.50 13.65
CA VAL A 42 10.93 -25.23 12.67
C VAL A 42 10.25 -26.36 13.43
N LEU A 43 8.92 -26.32 13.50
CA LEU A 43 8.10 -27.28 14.22
C LEU A 43 7.30 -28.12 13.24
N VAL A 44 7.15 -29.41 13.54
CA VAL A 44 6.37 -30.36 12.75
C VAL A 44 5.28 -30.94 13.63
N SER A 45 4.04 -30.85 13.16
CA SER A 45 2.86 -31.32 13.88
C SER A 45 2.01 -32.25 13.02
N PRO A 46 1.61 -33.43 13.53
CA PRO A 46 2.14 -34.06 14.75
C PRO A 46 3.66 -34.35 14.59
N PRO A 47 4.40 -34.61 15.70
CA PRO A 47 5.85 -34.82 15.68
C PRO A 47 6.22 -36.23 15.15
N ILE A 48 5.71 -36.56 13.96
CA ILE A 48 5.90 -37.82 13.25
C ILE A 48 6.08 -37.46 11.78
N TRP A 49 7.09 -38.02 11.12
CA TRP A 49 7.19 -37.94 9.67
C TRP A 49 6.28 -38.98 9.05
N PHE A 50 5.12 -38.56 8.56
CA PHE A 50 4.23 -39.48 7.86
C PHE A 50 4.73 -39.69 6.43
N ASP A 51 4.57 -40.93 5.95
CA ASP A 51 4.81 -41.29 4.54
C ASP A 51 3.52 -41.16 3.70
N ASP A 52 2.35 -41.12 4.34
CA ASP A 52 1.02 -41.23 3.71
C ASP A 52 0.00 -40.18 4.20
N ARG A 53 0.42 -39.25 5.07
CA ARG A 53 -0.44 -38.18 5.62
C ARG A 53 0.27 -36.84 5.62
N ALA A 54 -0.53 -35.78 5.65
CA ALA A 54 -0.04 -34.43 5.75
C ALA A 54 0.58 -34.16 7.13
N ASN A 55 1.63 -33.35 7.15
CA ASN A 55 2.07 -32.66 8.34
C ASN A 55 1.83 -31.16 8.21
N VAL A 56 1.73 -30.54 9.36
CA VAL A 56 1.79 -29.11 9.54
C VAL A 56 3.21 -28.73 9.92
N VAL A 57 3.86 -27.89 9.13
CA VAL A 57 5.16 -27.29 9.43
C VAL A 57 4.95 -25.82 9.82
N THR A 58 5.40 -25.44 11.00
CA THR A 58 5.42 -24.04 11.46
C THR A 58 6.86 -23.56 11.50
N ILE A 59 7.18 -22.50 10.76
CA ILE A 59 8.50 -21.87 10.77
C ILE A 59 8.38 -20.49 11.37
N THR A 60 9.17 -20.21 12.41
CA THR A 60 9.22 -18.88 13.04
C THR A 60 10.56 -18.23 12.74
N TRP A 61 10.51 -17.03 12.18
CA TRP A 61 11.65 -16.12 12.04
C TRP A 61 11.50 -14.94 12.96
N SER A 62 12.61 -14.34 13.37
CA SER A 62 12.62 -13.09 14.10
C SER A 62 13.42 -12.00 13.41
N LEU A 63 12.97 -10.77 13.60
CA LEU A 63 13.61 -9.51 13.24
C LEU A 63 13.62 -8.61 14.49
N PRO A 64 14.68 -7.80 14.70
CA PRO A 64 14.84 -7.04 15.93
C PRO A 64 13.75 -5.97 16.14
N ASP A 65 13.17 -5.45 15.06
CA ASP A 65 12.15 -4.38 15.10
C ASP A 65 11.41 -4.25 13.75
N ALA A 66 10.40 -3.37 13.71
CA ALA A 66 9.62 -3.06 12.52
C ALA A 66 10.46 -2.44 11.38
N GLN A 67 11.53 -1.71 11.71
CA GLN A 67 12.41 -1.14 10.69
C GLN A 67 13.22 -2.23 9.96
N ALA A 68 13.71 -3.23 10.70
CA ALA A 68 14.34 -4.42 10.13
C ALA A 68 13.35 -5.22 9.29
N TRP A 69 12.09 -5.32 9.73
CA TRP A 69 11.02 -5.92 8.92
C TRP A 69 10.84 -5.19 7.58
N TRP A 70 10.70 -3.86 7.59
CA TRP A 70 10.58 -3.10 6.32
C TRP A 70 11.79 -3.26 5.41
N ARG A 71 13.01 -3.23 5.96
CA ARG A 71 14.23 -3.46 5.17
C ARG A 71 14.23 -4.85 4.52
N MET A 72 13.75 -5.86 5.23
CA MET A 72 13.63 -7.24 4.72
C MET A 72 12.58 -7.33 3.60
N THR A 73 11.41 -6.71 3.79
CA THR A 73 10.33 -6.66 2.79
C THR A 73 10.74 -5.88 1.54
N TRP A 74 11.41 -4.73 1.68
CA TRP A 74 11.87 -3.94 0.53
C TRP A 74 12.95 -4.63 -0.30
N GLN A 75 13.78 -5.48 0.32
CA GLN A 75 14.73 -6.32 -0.41
C GLN A 75 14.04 -7.48 -1.12
N GLY A 76 13.03 -8.11 -0.48
CA GLY A 76 12.33 -9.27 -1.03
C GLY A 76 11.34 -8.92 -2.15
N ARG A 77 10.63 -7.80 -2.03
CA ARG A 77 9.55 -7.43 -2.95
C ARG A 77 9.96 -7.34 -4.43
N PRO A 78 11.09 -6.74 -4.82
CA PRO A 78 11.53 -6.72 -6.21
C PRO A 78 12.31 -7.97 -6.63
N ASP A 79 12.63 -8.90 -5.72
CA ASP A 79 13.44 -10.07 -6.01
C ASP A 79 12.57 -11.25 -6.52
N PRO A 80 12.61 -11.56 -7.82
CA PRO A 80 11.81 -12.64 -8.38
C PRO A 80 12.22 -14.02 -7.86
N ALA A 81 13.45 -14.18 -7.32
CA ALA A 81 13.92 -15.44 -6.80
C ALA A 81 13.09 -15.92 -5.59
N VAL A 82 12.49 -14.98 -4.84
CA VAL A 82 11.63 -15.30 -3.70
C VAL A 82 10.35 -16.01 -4.16
N ALA A 83 9.64 -15.44 -5.15
CA ALA A 83 8.45 -16.04 -5.73
C ALA A 83 8.76 -17.37 -6.44
N GLN A 84 9.82 -17.37 -7.27
CA GLN A 84 10.26 -18.56 -8.00
C GLN A 84 10.60 -19.73 -7.06
N TRP A 85 11.18 -19.46 -5.88
CA TRP A 85 11.47 -20.51 -4.91
C TRP A 85 10.17 -21.12 -4.36
N TRP A 86 9.20 -20.30 -3.96
CA TRP A 86 7.91 -20.79 -3.47
C TRP A 86 7.16 -21.61 -4.53
N ASP A 87 7.20 -21.16 -5.79
CA ASP A 87 6.63 -21.91 -6.91
C ASP A 87 7.31 -23.26 -7.10
N SER A 88 8.63 -23.33 -6.95
CA SER A 88 9.41 -24.58 -7.11
C SER A 88 9.10 -25.67 -6.07
N VAL A 89 8.52 -25.30 -4.92
CA VAL A 89 8.13 -26.24 -3.86
C VAL A 89 6.61 -26.39 -3.72
N SER A 90 5.84 -25.79 -4.63
CA SER A 90 4.37 -25.77 -4.56
C SER A 90 3.77 -27.17 -4.55
N ASP A 91 4.31 -28.12 -5.31
CA ASP A 91 3.89 -29.53 -5.34
C ASP A 91 4.09 -30.28 -3.99
N LEU A 92 4.76 -29.67 -3.00
CA LEU A 92 4.93 -30.24 -1.66
C LEU A 92 3.90 -29.71 -0.66
N ILE A 93 3.05 -28.77 -1.07
CA ILE A 93 2.26 -27.92 -0.18
C ILE A 93 0.79 -27.95 -0.61
N THR A 94 -0.10 -28.31 0.33
CA THR A 94 -1.54 -28.20 0.14
C THR A 94 -2.05 -26.81 0.55
N GLN A 95 -1.49 -26.24 1.62
CA GLN A 95 -1.90 -24.92 2.12
C GLN A 95 -0.70 -24.19 2.73
N ARG A 96 -0.64 -22.88 2.53
CA ARG A 96 0.35 -21.99 3.17
C ARG A 96 -0.34 -20.75 3.72
N SER A 97 0.16 -20.23 4.83
CA SER A 97 -0.14 -18.88 5.30
C SER A 97 1.09 -18.27 5.96
N ARG A 98 1.16 -16.93 5.95
CA ARG A 98 2.17 -16.14 6.65
C ARG A 98 1.46 -15.11 7.53
N SER A 99 1.89 -15.01 8.77
CA SER A 99 1.42 -13.97 9.70
C SER A 99 2.59 -13.32 10.41
N VAL A 100 2.40 -12.09 10.88
CA VAL A 100 3.39 -11.39 11.70
C VAL A 100 2.86 -11.25 13.11
N ALA A 101 3.73 -11.45 14.11
CA ALA A 101 3.37 -11.50 15.52
C ALA A 101 4.43 -10.82 16.38
N SER A 102 4.07 -10.54 17.63
CA SER A 102 4.99 -10.18 18.71
C SER A 102 4.67 -11.06 19.92
N ALA A 103 5.61 -11.16 20.86
CA ALA A 103 5.33 -11.82 22.13
C ALA A 103 4.18 -11.11 22.84
N ALA A 104 3.31 -11.87 23.53
CA ALA A 104 2.12 -11.31 24.17
C ALA A 104 2.44 -10.19 25.19
N ALA A 105 3.59 -10.27 25.86
CA ALA A 105 4.05 -9.26 26.82
C ALA A 105 4.48 -7.94 26.14
N ASP A 106 4.76 -7.95 24.84
CA ASP A 106 5.22 -6.79 24.07
C ASP A 106 4.08 -6.10 23.30
N VAL A 107 2.86 -6.63 23.35
CA VAL A 107 1.69 -6.03 22.69
C VAL A 107 1.13 -4.90 23.57
N THR A 108 1.14 -3.69 23.05
CA THR A 108 0.56 -2.52 23.73
C THR A 108 -0.95 -2.49 23.60
N VAL A 109 -1.65 -2.27 24.71
CA VAL A 109 -3.09 -1.95 24.69
C VAL A 109 -3.21 -0.49 24.25
N GLU A 110 -3.76 -0.27 23.06
CA GLU A 110 -4.03 1.06 22.54
C GLU A 110 -5.48 1.46 22.86
N ASP A 111 -5.68 2.71 23.30
CA ASP A 111 -7.01 3.31 23.30
C ASP A 111 -7.29 3.79 21.87
N VAL A 112 -8.03 2.96 21.14
CA VAL A 112 -8.26 3.16 19.71
C VAL A 112 -9.58 3.92 19.52
N PRO A 113 -9.55 5.23 19.22
CA PRO A 113 -10.76 6.03 19.10
C PRO A 113 -11.64 5.52 17.96
N ALA A 114 -12.95 5.66 18.12
CA ALA A 114 -13.88 5.42 17.03
C ALA A 114 -13.59 6.40 15.88
N LEU A 115 -13.60 5.90 14.65
CA LEU A 115 -13.54 6.78 13.49
C LEU A 115 -14.80 7.65 13.43
N PRO A 116 -14.70 8.91 12.96
CA PRO A 116 -15.88 9.70 12.67
C PRO A 116 -16.80 8.94 11.69
N PRO A 117 -18.13 9.06 11.85
CA PRO A 117 -19.08 8.37 10.99
C PRO A 117 -18.81 8.69 9.52
N ALA A 118 -19.03 7.70 8.66
CA ALA A 118 -18.80 7.82 7.21
C ALA A 118 -19.61 8.94 6.56
N THR A 119 -20.74 9.29 7.17
CA THR A 119 -21.69 10.30 6.73
C THR A 119 -21.85 11.32 7.86
N SER A 120 -21.21 12.47 7.74
CA SER A 120 -21.68 13.68 8.41
C SER A 120 -22.62 14.42 7.47
N GLU A 121 -23.54 15.24 8.00
CA GLU A 121 -24.49 16.07 7.23
C GLU A 121 -23.79 16.99 6.21
N HIS A 122 -22.47 17.16 6.32
CA HIS A 122 -21.64 18.01 5.46
C HIS A 122 -20.71 17.24 4.51
N SER A 123 -20.73 15.90 4.49
CA SER A 123 -19.87 15.09 3.61
C SER A 123 -20.52 14.90 2.23
N VAL A 124 -20.14 15.73 1.27
CA VAL A 124 -20.62 15.64 -0.12
C VAL A 124 -19.67 14.74 -0.91
N GLU A 125 -20.24 13.86 -1.74
CA GLU A 125 -19.44 13.10 -2.70
C GLU A 125 -18.88 14.03 -3.77
N THR A 126 -17.65 13.76 -4.15
CA THR A 126 -16.89 14.56 -5.12
C THR A 126 -16.17 13.65 -6.08
N LEU A 127 -15.78 14.22 -7.22
CA LEU A 127 -14.91 13.56 -8.17
C LEU A 127 -13.47 14.03 -7.98
N GLY A 128 -12.57 13.10 -7.68
CA GLY A 128 -11.13 13.33 -7.59
C GLY A 128 -10.44 12.95 -8.89
N VAL A 129 -9.48 13.77 -9.30
CA VAL A 129 -8.60 13.51 -10.46
C VAL A 129 -7.17 13.58 -9.97
N THR A 130 -6.41 12.50 -10.15
CA THR A 130 -4.98 12.45 -9.82
C THR A 130 -4.19 12.23 -11.09
N ARG A 131 -3.12 13.01 -11.27
CA ARG A 131 -2.11 12.89 -12.33
C ARG A 131 -0.72 12.93 -11.70
N LEU A 132 0.06 11.89 -11.97
CA LEU A 132 1.44 11.70 -11.51
C LEU A 132 2.32 11.80 -12.76
N ILE A 133 3.02 12.92 -12.88
CA ILE A 133 3.55 13.41 -14.15
C ILE A 133 5.07 13.34 -14.11
N GLU A 134 5.67 12.62 -15.04
CA GLU A 134 7.11 12.56 -15.28
C GLU A 134 7.48 13.49 -16.44
N THR A 135 8.48 14.34 -16.23
CA THR A 135 8.88 15.39 -17.18
C THR A 135 10.39 15.42 -17.33
N THR A 136 10.87 15.99 -18.43
CA THR A 136 12.28 16.37 -18.54
C THR A 136 12.66 17.33 -17.41
N GLU A 137 13.86 17.17 -16.85
CA GLU A 137 14.33 17.98 -15.71
C GLU A 137 14.35 19.49 -16.03
N THR A 138 14.71 19.82 -17.26
CA THR A 138 14.80 21.21 -17.75
C THR A 138 13.45 21.92 -17.83
N ASP A 139 12.37 21.18 -18.03
CA ASP A 139 11.04 21.76 -18.25
C ASP A 139 10.13 21.67 -17.01
N ARG A 140 10.58 20.99 -15.95
CA ARG A 140 9.76 20.73 -14.75
C ARG A 140 9.11 21.99 -14.17
N GLU A 141 9.85 23.09 -14.07
CA GLU A 141 9.32 24.34 -13.51
C GLU A 141 8.28 24.99 -14.44
N ARG A 142 8.51 24.96 -15.76
CA ARG A 142 7.59 25.45 -16.78
C ARG A 142 6.29 24.65 -16.77
N ILE A 143 6.38 23.33 -16.86
CA ILE A 143 5.24 22.41 -16.82
C ILE A 143 4.46 22.57 -15.51
N MET A 144 5.14 22.67 -14.37
CA MET A 144 4.48 22.90 -13.10
C MET A 144 3.72 24.23 -13.07
N ALA A 145 4.25 25.31 -13.65
CA ALA A 145 3.56 26.59 -13.76
C ALA A 145 2.32 26.51 -14.67
N GLU A 146 2.42 25.80 -15.80
CA GLU A 146 1.30 25.58 -16.73
C GLU A 146 0.18 24.74 -16.09
N LEU A 147 0.53 23.65 -15.40
CA LEU A 147 -0.40 22.82 -14.65
C LEU A 147 -1.11 23.61 -13.54
N ARG A 148 -0.38 24.46 -12.79
CA ARG A 148 -0.98 25.34 -11.79
C ARG A 148 -1.96 26.33 -12.41
N ALA A 149 -1.60 26.91 -13.56
CA ALA A 149 -2.47 27.85 -14.27
C ALA A 149 -3.74 27.14 -14.80
N ALA A 150 -3.63 25.90 -15.27
CA ALA A 150 -4.77 25.09 -15.67
C ALA A 150 -5.65 24.72 -14.47
N ALA A 151 -5.06 24.25 -13.37
CA ALA A 151 -5.78 23.94 -12.13
C ALA A 151 -6.55 25.17 -11.59
N GLN A 152 -5.94 26.35 -11.60
CA GLN A 152 -6.58 27.58 -11.16
C GLN A 152 -7.82 27.97 -12.00
N ARG A 153 -7.83 27.66 -13.31
CA ARG A 153 -8.95 27.95 -14.22
C ARG A 153 -9.96 26.81 -14.34
N SER A 154 -9.64 25.64 -13.79
CA SER A 154 -10.44 24.42 -13.94
C SER A 154 -11.84 24.49 -13.31
N GLY A 155 -12.05 25.37 -12.33
CA GLY A 155 -13.26 25.36 -11.51
C GLY A 155 -13.27 24.24 -10.45
N ALA A 156 -12.13 23.59 -10.20
CA ALA A 156 -11.98 22.65 -9.10
C ALA A 156 -12.27 23.32 -7.74
N LEU A 157 -12.94 22.58 -6.86
CA LEU A 157 -13.24 22.97 -5.48
C LEU A 157 -11.96 23.13 -4.66
N THR A 158 -11.03 22.19 -4.83
CA THR A 158 -9.68 22.20 -4.27
C THR A 158 -8.72 21.60 -5.27
N TRP A 159 -7.46 22.03 -5.26
CA TRP A 159 -6.43 21.45 -6.10
C TRP A 159 -5.05 21.62 -5.48
N ILE A 160 -4.13 20.75 -5.87
CA ILE A 160 -2.72 20.81 -5.53
C ILE A 160 -1.87 20.43 -6.75
N VAL A 161 -0.85 21.23 -7.03
CA VAL A 161 0.18 20.92 -8.02
C VAL A 161 1.54 21.25 -7.43
N GLN A 162 2.30 20.21 -7.09
CA GLN A 162 3.55 20.32 -6.34
C GLN A 162 4.57 19.29 -6.83
N PRO A 163 5.88 19.55 -6.66
CA PRO A 163 6.88 18.52 -6.86
C PRO A 163 6.67 17.39 -5.86
N THR A 164 6.90 16.16 -6.28
CA THR A 164 6.88 15.01 -5.37
C THR A 164 8.06 15.07 -4.40
N LEU A 165 7.83 14.65 -3.17
CA LEU A 165 8.87 14.59 -2.14
C LEU A 165 9.68 13.27 -2.22
N PRO A 166 10.95 13.28 -1.75
CA PRO A 166 11.78 12.08 -1.66
C PRO A 166 11.10 10.97 -0.87
N GLY A 167 11.15 9.73 -1.38
CA GLY A 167 10.44 8.57 -0.83
C GLY A 167 9.18 8.17 -1.63
N SER A 168 8.77 8.99 -2.59
CA SER A 168 7.79 8.60 -3.61
C SER A 168 8.32 7.45 -4.48
N ARG A 169 7.45 6.55 -4.93
CA ARG A 169 7.76 5.37 -5.76
C ARG A 169 6.80 5.33 -6.94
N ASN A 170 7.31 5.42 -8.16
CA ASN A 170 6.50 5.56 -9.38
C ASN A 170 5.50 6.74 -9.27
N GLY A 171 5.93 7.82 -8.62
CA GLY A 171 5.04 8.90 -8.17
C GLY A 171 4.94 10.10 -9.12
N GLY A 172 5.65 10.07 -10.26
CA GLY A 172 5.91 11.26 -11.06
C GLY A 172 6.97 12.17 -10.44
N ASP A 173 7.40 13.19 -11.18
CA ASP A 173 8.16 14.34 -10.68
C ASP A 173 7.22 15.41 -10.09
N ILE A 174 6.01 15.50 -10.64
CA ILE A 174 4.96 16.44 -10.26
C ILE A 174 3.71 15.62 -9.89
N LEU A 175 3.16 15.89 -8.72
CA LEU A 175 1.84 15.43 -8.31
C LEU A 175 0.85 16.56 -8.58
N ALA A 176 -0.14 16.29 -9.44
CA ALA A 176 -1.33 17.11 -9.61
C ALA A 176 -2.56 16.35 -9.12
N HIS A 177 -3.33 16.98 -8.25
CA HIS A 177 -4.62 16.45 -7.80
C HIS A 177 -5.66 17.56 -7.74
N LEU A 178 -6.85 17.29 -8.29
CA LEU A 178 -7.96 18.24 -8.39
C LEU A 178 -9.24 17.57 -7.91
N ARG A 179 -10.12 18.32 -7.24
CA ARG A 179 -11.43 17.83 -6.80
C ARG A 179 -12.54 18.68 -7.41
N PHE A 180 -13.52 18.01 -8.00
CA PHE A 180 -14.68 18.62 -8.64
C PHE A 180 -15.97 18.19 -7.94
N ALA A 181 -17.02 18.99 -8.12
CA ALA A 181 -18.36 18.63 -7.65
C ALA A 181 -18.87 17.35 -8.34
N ASP A 182 -18.64 17.24 -9.65
CA ASP A 182 -19.08 16.12 -10.47
C ASP A 182 -18.25 15.96 -11.76
N ASP A 183 -18.64 14.98 -12.58
CA ASP A 183 -18.03 14.65 -13.88
C ASP A 183 -18.27 15.72 -14.95
N THR A 184 -19.35 16.49 -14.86
CA THR A 184 -19.61 17.57 -15.81
C THR A 184 -18.62 18.70 -15.61
N ALA A 185 -18.40 19.10 -14.34
CA ALA A 185 -17.40 20.10 -13.99
C ALA A 185 -15.99 19.67 -14.41
N TRP A 186 -15.64 18.40 -14.21
CA TRP A 186 -14.35 17.86 -14.67
C TRP A 186 -14.19 17.94 -16.19
N ARG A 187 -15.18 17.49 -16.97
CA ARG A 187 -15.09 17.52 -18.45
C ARG A 187 -14.99 18.93 -19.03
N GLN A 188 -15.42 19.95 -18.29
CA GLN A 188 -15.31 21.36 -18.69
C GLN A 188 -13.96 22.00 -18.33
N ALA A 189 -13.17 21.38 -17.45
CA ALA A 189 -11.94 21.95 -16.91
C ALA A 189 -10.78 22.01 -17.91
N ASP A 190 -10.79 21.14 -18.93
CA ASP A 190 -9.75 21.02 -19.97
C ASP A 190 -8.32 20.93 -19.40
N PHE A 191 -8.16 20.35 -18.21
CA PHE A 191 -6.88 20.27 -17.50
C PHE A 191 -5.88 19.38 -18.26
N ASP A 192 -6.37 18.26 -18.81
CA ASP A 192 -5.53 17.24 -19.45
C ASP A 192 -4.90 17.74 -20.77
N THR A 193 -5.35 18.86 -21.36
CA THR A 193 -4.69 19.46 -22.54
C THR A 193 -3.23 19.88 -22.24
N VAL A 194 -2.90 20.21 -20.98
CA VAL A 194 -1.50 20.49 -20.59
C VAL A 194 -0.63 19.22 -20.68
N LEU A 195 -1.23 18.03 -20.57
CA LEU A 195 -0.52 16.76 -20.56
C LEU A 195 0.00 16.35 -21.95
N ASP A 196 -0.47 17.00 -23.01
CA ASP A 196 0.01 16.79 -24.39
C ASP A 196 1.36 17.47 -24.68
N ASP A 197 1.91 18.23 -23.72
CA ASP A 197 3.22 18.86 -23.88
C ASP A 197 4.33 17.80 -24.08
N PRO A 198 5.18 17.94 -25.11
CA PRO A 198 6.20 16.93 -25.43
C PRO A 198 7.29 16.78 -24.35
N ALA A 199 7.40 17.70 -23.39
CA ALA A 199 8.30 17.54 -22.25
C ALA A 199 7.76 16.56 -21.20
N ILE A 200 6.46 16.27 -21.21
CA ILE A 200 5.83 15.25 -20.37
C ILE A 200 6.08 13.89 -21.02
N THR A 201 6.86 13.07 -20.34
CA THR A 201 7.32 11.78 -20.87
C THR A 201 6.40 10.64 -20.45
N HIS A 202 5.73 10.79 -19.31
CA HIS A 202 4.84 9.77 -18.79
C HIS A 202 3.83 10.34 -17.79
N VAL A 203 2.62 9.75 -17.76
CA VAL A 203 1.59 10.08 -16.79
C VAL A 203 0.93 8.80 -16.27
N ASN A 204 0.94 8.61 -14.95
CA ASN A 204 -0.01 7.70 -14.28
C ASN A 204 -1.14 8.53 -13.67
N GLY A 205 -2.37 8.04 -13.71
CA GLY A 205 -3.47 8.80 -13.17
C GLY A 205 -4.74 8.01 -12.99
N ALA A 206 -5.64 8.57 -12.20
CA ALA A 206 -6.95 8.00 -11.96
C ALA A 206 -7.99 9.10 -11.77
N THR A 207 -9.20 8.83 -12.23
CA THR A 207 -10.43 9.57 -11.92
C THR A 207 -11.31 8.66 -11.08
N TYR A 208 -11.87 9.19 -9.99
CA TYR A 208 -12.63 8.39 -9.03
C TYR A 208 -13.59 9.26 -8.23
N ARG A 209 -14.59 8.64 -7.61
CA ARG A 209 -15.54 9.30 -6.71
C ARG A 209 -15.37 8.84 -5.28
N GLY A 210 -15.70 9.72 -4.35
CA GLY A 210 -15.73 9.34 -2.95
C GLY A 210 -16.04 10.50 -2.01
N ARG A 211 -16.06 10.14 -0.73
CA ARG A 211 -16.29 11.06 0.39
C ARG A 211 -15.10 11.01 1.33
N ALA A 212 -14.38 12.12 1.40
CA ALA A 212 -13.24 12.24 2.30
C ALA A 212 -13.72 12.38 3.75
N ARG A 213 -12.95 11.76 4.66
CA ARG A 213 -13.10 11.90 6.11
C ARG A 213 -11.93 12.70 6.64
N HIS A 214 -12.16 13.42 7.73
CA HIS A 214 -11.13 14.22 8.38
C HIS A 214 -11.31 14.24 9.89
N ARG A 215 -10.22 14.44 10.62
CA ARG A 215 -10.18 14.63 12.08
C ARG A 215 -9.23 15.72 12.53
N GLY A 216 -8.52 16.36 11.61
CA GLY A 216 -7.52 17.38 11.89
C GLY A 216 -6.99 18.00 10.60
N THR A 217 -5.88 18.70 10.70
CA THR A 217 -5.19 19.34 9.58
C THR A 217 -3.87 18.66 9.30
N GLY A 218 -3.57 18.39 8.03
CA GLY A 218 -2.28 17.86 7.59
C GLY A 218 -1.51 18.87 6.74
N THR A 219 -0.20 18.67 6.63
CA THR A 219 0.69 19.47 5.76
C THR A 219 1.32 18.67 4.63
N VAL A 220 0.99 17.38 4.54
CA VAL A 220 1.46 16.48 3.48
C VAL A 220 0.27 15.77 2.88
N TYR A 221 0.09 15.86 1.56
CA TYR A 221 -0.87 15.06 0.81
C TYR A 221 -0.16 13.86 0.20
N ARG A 222 -0.77 12.69 0.32
CA ARG A 222 -0.27 11.41 -0.21
C ARG A 222 -1.38 10.68 -0.93
N THR A 223 -1.05 10.12 -2.09
CA THR A 223 -1.93 9.27 -2.88
C THR A 223 -1.26 7.94 -3.19
N LEU A 224 -2.04 6.87 -3.17
CA LEU A 224 -1.64 5.54 -3.59
C LEU A 224 -2.58 5.05 -4.69
N LEU A 225 -2.04 4.87 -5.89
CA LEU A 225 -2.73 4.14 -6.97
C LEU A 225 -2.32 2.69 -6.89
N LEU A 226 -3.30 1.79 -6.87
CA LEU A 226 -3.08 0.36 -6.81
C LEU A 226 -4.05 -0.42 -7.70
N ARG A 227 -3.59 -1.60 -8.12
CA ARG A 227 -4.36 -2.53 -8.92
C ARG A 227 -4.54 -3.84 -8.16
N VAL A 228 -5.80 -4.16 -7.86
CA VAL A 228 -6.20 -5.48 -7.39
C VAL A 228 -6.24 -6.42 -8.60
N THR A 229 -5.81 -7.66 -8.38
CA THR A 229 -5.80 -8.70 -9.41
C THR A 229 -7.23 -8.93 -9.93
N PRO A 230 -7.48 -8.95 -11.26
CA PRO A 230 -8.83 -9.04 -11.82
C PRO A 230 -9.64 -10.27 -11.38
N GLU A 231 -8.97 -11.36 -11.02
CA GLU A 231 -9.59 -12.63 -10.60
C GLU A 231 -9.93 -12.70 -9.11
N THR A 232 -9.64 -11.65 -8.33
CA THR A 232 -9.95 -11.62 -6.90
C THR A 232 -11.46 -11.52 -6.67
N ASP A 233 -12.00 -12.41 -5.84
CA ASP A 233 -13.43 -12.42 -5.51
C ASP A 233 -13.86 -11.19 -4.68
N ALA A 234 -15.14 -10.85 -4.77
CA ALA A 234 -15.68 -9.64 -4.13
C ALA A 234 -15.57 -9.64 -2.59
N ALA A 235 -15.58 -10.80 -1.93
CA ALA A 235 -15.46 -10.86 -0.48
C ALA A 235 -14.03 -10.56 -0.04
N THR A 236 -13.04 -11.07 -0.78
CA THR A 236 -11.62 -10.75 -0.58
C THR A 236 -11.35 -9.26 -0.84
N VAL A 237 -11.90 -8.68 -1.92
CA VAL A 237 -11.79 -7.23 -2.18
C VAL A 237 -12.40 -6.42 -1.04
N ALA A 238 -13.58 -6.79 -0.56
CA ALA A 238 -14.23 -6.07 0.54
C ALA A 238 -13.42 -6.16 1.85
N ALA A 239 -12.78 -7.29 2.13
CA ALA A 239 -11.88 -7.45 3.27
C ALA A 239 -10.64 -6.56 3.15
N PHE A 240 -10.02 -6.52 1.96
CA PHE A 240 -8.92 -5.62 1.65
C PHE A 240 -9.30 -4.15 1.83
N GLU A 241 -10.44 -3.72 1.27
CA GLU A 241 -10.94 -2.35 1.39
C GLU A 241 -11.19 -1.98 2.86
N HIS A 242 -11.78 -2.90 3.63
CA HIS A 242 -12.05 -2.71 5.05
C HIS A 242 -10.76 -2.51 5.86
N GLU A 243 -9.77 -3.39 5.66
CA GLU A 243 -8.50 -3.33 6.38
C GLU A 243 -7.66 -2.13 5.97
N LEU A 244 -7.65 -1.75 4.69
CA LEU A 244 -6.95 -0.54 4.27
C LEU A 244 -7.60 0.73 4.86
N ALA A 245 -8.94 0.77 4.89
CA ALA A 245 -9.70 1.89 5.45
C ALA A 245 -9.63 1.97 6.99
N MET A 246 -9.14 0.94 7.68
CA MET A 246 -9.00 0.95 9.14
C MET A 246 -7.74 1.68 9.62
N MET A 247 -6.71 1.85 8.76
CA MET A 247 -5.43 2.45 9.15
C MET A 247 -5.55 3.79 9.90
N PRO A 248 -6.40 4.76 9.48
CA PRO A 248 -6.54 6.03 10.18
C PRO A 248 -7.03 5.88 11.62
N ARG A 249 -7.68 4.76 11.96
CA ARG A 249 -8.14 4.48 13.32
C ARG A 249 -6.96 4.36 14.31
N TYR A 250 -5.84 3.83 13.83
CA TYR A 250 -4.65 3.51 14.63
C TYR A 250 -3.51 4.52 14.42
N VAL A 251 -3.32 4.99 13.19
CA VAL A 251 -2.25 5.93 12.86
C VAL A 251 -2.77 7.36 12.99
N SER A 252 -2.60 7.98 14.16
CA SER A 252 -3.12 9.32 14.49
C SER A 252 -2.61 10.43 13.56
N THR A 253 -1.44 10.25 12.95
CA THR A 253 -0.85 11.21 12.02
C THR A 253 -1.60 11.31 10.69
N ILE A 254 -2.50 10.38 10.35
CA ILE A 254 -3.42 10.51 9.21
C ILE A 254 -4.55 11.48 9.62
N THR A 255 -4.63 12.66 9.01
CA THR A 255 -5.54 13.73 9.42
C THR A 255 -6.79 13.81 8.55
N ALA A 256 -6.68 13.42 7.29
CA ALA A 256 -7.79 13.24 6.35
C ALA A 256 -7.52 12.04 5.43
N TRP A 257 -8.57 11.38 4.93
CA TRP A 257 -8.41 10.21 4.06
C TRP A 257 -9.65 9.91 3.22
N GLN A 258 -9.43 9.24 2.09
CA GLN A 258 -10.47 8.67 1.24
C GLN A 258 -9.94 7.42 0.53
N LEU A 259 -10.63 6.30 0.68
CA LEU A 259 -10.43 5.11 -0.16
C LEU A 259 -11.56 5.05 -1.19
N SER A 260 -11.19 4.97 -2.47
CA SER A 260 -12.11 4.99 -3.60
C SER A 260 -11.76 3.91 -4.61
N ARG A 261 -12.78 3.37 -5.29
CA ARG A 261 -12.59 2.63 -6.55
C ARG A 261 -12.40 3.62 -7.70
N VAL A 262 -11.59 3.22 -8.66
CA VAL A 262 -11.28 4.02 -9.86
C VAL A 262 -12.38 3.87 -10.89
N ASP A 263 -12.83 5.00 -11.43
CA ASP A 263 -13.77 5.05 -12.56
C ASP A 263 -13.02 4.99 -13.90
N GLU A 264 -11.89 5.71 -14.00
CA GLU A 264 -11.04 5.77 -15.18
C GLU A 264 -9.58 5.78 -14.76
N ALA A 265 -8.76 4.93 -15.38
CA ALA A 265 -7.33 4.84 -15.15
C ALA A 265 -6.55 5.24 -16.41
N ILE A 266 -5.42 5.92 -16.22
CA ILE A 266 -4.46 6.21 -17.29
C ILE A 266 -3.03 5.83 -16.86
N GLY A 267 -2.18 5.58 -17.85
CA GLY A 267 -0.76 5.27 -17.64
C GLY A 267 -0.44 3.78 -17.72
N THR A 268 0.44 3.32 -16.82
CA THR A 268 1.04 1.98 -16.88
C THR A 268 0.15 0.83 -16.44
N SER A 269 -0.91 1.11 -15.67
CA SER A 269 -1.76 0.09 -15.09
C SER A 269 -3.22 0.51 -15.12
N GLU A 270 -4.11 -0.47 -15.22
CA GLU A 270 -5.54 -0.28 -14.99
C GLU A 270 -5.79 -0.16 -13.48
N TRP A 271 -5.47 1.01 -12.93
CA TRP A 271 -5.65 1.31 -11.51
C TRP A 271 -7.09 1.01 -11.09
N THR A 272 -7.25 0.30 -9.98
CA THR A 272 -8.57 -0.13 -9.48
C THR A 272 -9.00 0.65 -8.24
N HIS A 273 -8.03 1.12 -7.46
CA HIS A 273 -8.29 1.86 -6.24
C HIS A 273 -7.32 3.03 -6.10
N VAL A 274 -7.80 4.08 -5.45
CA VAL A 274 -6.99 5.18 -4.93
C VAL A 274 -7.18 5.27 -3.43
N PHE A 275 -6.08 5.34 -2.69
CA PHE A 275 -6.11 5.70 -1.28
C PHE A 275 -5.40 7.04 -1.06
N GLU A 276 -6.20 8.07 -0.86
CA GLU A 276 -5.75 9.42 -0.55
C GLU A 276 -5.68 9.64 0.95
N GLN A 277 -4.64 10.33 1.40
CA GLN A 277 -4.42 10.64 2.81
C GLN A 277 -3.73 11.99 2.95
N GLU A 278 -4.08 12.72 4.00
CA GLU A 278 -3.28 13.82 4.51
C GLU A 278 -2.59 13.38 5.79
N PHE A 279 -1.34 13.81 5.96
CA PHE A 279 -0.54 13.56 7.16
C PHE A 279 -0.20 14.87 7.86
N THR A 280 -0.02 14.80 9.18
CA THR A 280 0.46 15.94 9.99
C THR A 280 1.68 16.60 9.35
N ASP A 281 2.66 15.80 8.94
CA ASP A 281 3.91 16.19 8.28
C ASP A 281 4.58 14.95 7.63
N VAL A 282 5.77 15.14 7.05
CA VAL A 282 6.55 14.06 6.41
C VAL A 282 7.00 13.02 7.44
N ASP A 283 7.35 13.44 8.66
CA ASP A 283 7.80 12.53 9.72
C ASP A 283 6.64 11.63 10.18
N GLY A 284 5.41 12.15 10.19
CA GLY A 284 4.18 11.42 10.45
C GLY A 284 3.93 10.29 9.44
N LEU A 285 4.27 10.52 8.17
CA LEU A 285 4.20 9.54 7.08
C LEU A 285 5.37 8.54 7.13
N MET A 286 6.60 9.01 7.37
CA MET A 286 7.81 8.18 7.30
C MET A 286 8.15 7.47 8.62
N GLY A 287 7.52 7.87 9.72
CA GLY A 287 7.71 7.30 11.06
C GLY A 287 6.45 6.56 11.53
N PRO A 288 5.54 7.19 12.30
CA PRO A 288 4.39 6.54 12.91
C PRO A 288 3.57 5.67 11.95
N TYR A 289 3.31 6.16 10.73
CA TYR A 289 2.56 5.41 9.73
C TYR A 289 3.27 4.12 9.28
N LEU A 290 4.58 4.17 9.00
CA LEU A 290 5.33 2.98 8.62
C LEU A 290 5.54 2.03 9.81
N MET A 291 5.75 2.56 11.02
CA MET A 291 6.14 1.75 12.18
C MET A 291 4.97 1.10 12.91
N HIS A 292 3.73 1.53 12.65
CA HIS A 292 2.56 0.98 13.32
C HIS A 292 2.24 -0.46 12.88
N PRO A 293 1.97 -1.42 13.80
CA PRO A 293 1.62 -2.81 13.47
C PRO A 293 0.48 -2.96 12.48
N ILE A 294 -0.52 -2.08 12.55
CA ILE A 294 -1.61 -2.04 11.56
C ILE A 294 -1.11 -2.00 10.11
N HIS A 295 0.02 -1.32 9.86
CA HIS A 295 0.55 -1.18 8.53
C HIS A 295 1.33 -2.43 8.13
N TRP A 296 2.37 -2.78 8.86
CA TRP A 296 3.26 -3.87 8.45
C TRP A 296 2.71 -5.28 8.72
N ALA A 297 1.83 -5.46 9.72
CA ALA A 297 1.29 -6.78 10.06
C ALA A 297 -0.06 -7.08 9.39
N VAL A 298 -0.93 -6.07 9.26
CA VAL A 298 -2.31 -6.25 8.77
C VAL A 298 -2.44 -5.82 7.32
N VAL A 299 -1.98 -4.61 6.97
CA VAL A 299 -2.20 -4.05 5.63
C VAL A 299 -1.19 -4.54 4.60
N ASP A 300 0.10 -4.61 4.93
CA ASP A 300 1.14 -4.90 3.93
C ASP A 300 1.04 -6.32 3.37
N ARG A 301 0.35 -7.25 4.05
CA ARG A 301 0.07 -8.60 3.53
C ARG A 301 -0.71 -8.58 2.20
N TRP A 302 -1.46 -7.53 1.91
CA TRP A 302 -2.14 -7.42 0.63
C TRP A 302 -1.19 -7.07 -0.54
N PHE A 303 0.04 -6.65 -0.22
CA PHE A 303 1.05 -6.14 -1.14
C PHE A 303 2.38 -6.93 -1.13
N ASP A 304 2.61 -7.76 -0.11
CA ASP A 304 3.85 -8.52 0.05
C ASP A 304 3.80 -9.84 -0.74
N PRO A 305 4.65 -10.03 -1.77
CA PRO A 305 4.67 -11.25 -2.60
C PRO A 305 4.98 -12.52 -1.84
N GLU A 306 5.50 -12.43 -0.61
CA GLU A 306 5.75 -13.60 0.20
C GLU A 306 4.52 -14.10 0.95
N THR A 307 3.46 -13.31 1.00
CA THR A 307 2.20 -13.68 1.64
C THR A 307 1.25 -14.33 0.63
N THR A 308 0.40 -15.22 1.12
CA THR A 308 -0.62 -15.88 0.29
C THR A 308 -1.86 -15.02 0.07
N ASP A 309 -1.98 -13.92 0.82
CA ASP A 309 -3.10 -12.98 0.73
C ASP A 309 -2.89 -11.92 -0.36
N MET A 310 -1.71 -11.85 -0.98
CA MET A 310 -1.37 -10.77 -1.89
C MET A 310 -2.32 -10.73 -3.09
N ILE A 311 -3.07 -9.63 -3.19
CA ILE A 311 -3.94 -9.33 -4.33
C ILE A 311 -3.47 -8.12 -5.13
N VAL A 312 -2.52 -7.33 -4.60
CA VAL A 312 -1.90 -6.19 -5.29
C VAL A 312 -0.53 -6.62 -5.84
N ARG A 313 -0.53 -7.11 -7.08
CA ARG A 313 0.69 -7.64 -7.73
C ARG A 313 1.48 -6.61 -8.53
N ASP A 314 0.77 -5.69 -9.16
CA ASP A 314 1.38 -4.69 -10.03
C ASP A 314 2.09 -3.61 -9.19
N ARG A 315 3.02 -2.90 -9.84
CA ARG A 315 3.74 -1.79 -9.20
C ARG A 315 2.71 -0.73 -8.77
N VAL A 316 2.72 -0.37 -7.49
CA VAL A 316 1.91 0.75 -6.99
C VAL A 316 2.52 2.08 -7.35
N CYS A 317 1.71 3.12 -7.53
CA CYS A 317 2.18 4.49 -7.47
C CYS A 317 2.01 5.01 -6.04
N HIS A 318 3.11 5.28 -5.35
CA HIS A 318 3.13 5.94 -4.05
C HIS A 318 3.68 7.35 -4.24
N SER A 319 2.83 8.37 -4.19
CA SER A 319 3.24 9.76 -4.41
C SER A 319 2.79 10.66 -3.29
N PHE A 320 3.63 11.59 -2.87
CA PHE A 320 3.27 12.58 -1.85
C PHE A 320 4.02 13.90 -2.04
N CYS A 321 3.41 14.98 -1.57
CA CYS A 321 3.93 16.34 -1.69
C CYS A 321 3.50 17.20 -0.50
N ALA A 322 4.12 18.38 -0.35
CA ALA A 322 3.73 19.34 0.66
C ALA A 322 2.37 19.97 0.30
N ALA A 323 1.44 20.00 1.25
CA ALA A 323 0.09 20.54 1.10
C ALA A 323 -0.14 21.62 2.17
N PRO A 324 0.11 22.91 1.87
CA PRO A 324 -0.05 23.99 2.85
C PRO A 324 -1.52 24.19 3.29
N GLU A 325 -2.45 23.77 2.44
CA GLU A 325 -3.89 23.74 2.71
C GLU A 325 -4.41 22.31 2.55
N SER A 326 -5.48 22.00 3.27
CA SER A 326 -6.14 20.69 3.13
C SER A 326 -6.82 20.61 1.78
N ILE A 327 -6.56 19.52 1.07
CA ILE A 327 -7.12 19.23 -0.25
C ILE A 327 -8.36 18.34 -0.12
N LEU A 328 -8.40 17.48 0.89
CA LEU A 328 -9.51 16.58 1.17
C LEU A 328 -10.64 17.24 1.97
N ARG A 329 -10.39 18.39 2.60
CA ARG A 329 -11.43 19.16 3.29
C ARG A 329 -12.08 20.13 2.32
N GLN A 330 -13.40 20.02 2.13
CA GLN A 330 -14.15 20.97 1.31
C GLN A 330 -14.13 22.37 1.96
N PRO A 331 -14.03 23.45 1.16
CA PRO A 331 -14.29 24.80 1.65
C PRO A 331 -15.72 24.87 2.18
N VAL A 332 -15.89 25.51 3.34
CA VAL A 332 -17.22 25.79 3.93
C VAL A 332 -17.90 26.91 3.16
#